data_AF-A0A947JUP9-F1
#
_entry.id   AF-A0A947JUP9-F1
#
_cell.length_a   1.000
_cell.length_b   1.000
_cell.length_c   1.000
_cell.angle_alpha   90.00
_cell.angle_beta   90.00
_cell.angle_gamma   90.00
#
_symmetry.space_group_name_H-M   'P 1'
#
loop_
_entity.id
_entity.type
_entity.pdbx_description
1 polymer ?
#
loop_
_entity_poly.entity_id
_entity_poly.type
_entity_poly.pdbx_seq_one_letter_code
_entity_poly.pdbx_strand_id
1 'polypeptide(L)' 'MGQRTIASFMASVSASVGVTIYPDDANNVSTLLKNAVRAMYQSKSAGRNCWRSYADVCKADSQLKREHHVEI' A
#
# COMPACT_ATOMS: atom_id res chain seq x y z
N MET A 1 -2.57 14.08 12.84
CA MET A 1 -4.00 13.75 13.02
C MET A 1 -4.78 15.04 13.12
N GLY A 2 -5.47 15.46 12.05
CA GLY A 2 -6.24 16.71 12.03
C GLY A 2 -7.73 16.40 12.10
N GLN A 3 -8.39 16.79 13.19
CA GLN A 3 -9.84 16.73 13.31
C GLN A 3 -10.44 17.96 12.62
N ARG A 4 -11.40 17.76 11.71
CA ARG A 4 -12.11 18.86 11.02
C ARG A 4 -13.58 18.81 11.44
N THR A 5 -14.02 19.83 12.15
CA THR A 5 -15.39 19.96 12.68
C THR A 5 -16.33 20.44 11.58
N ILE A 6 -17.31 19.63 11.22
CA ILE A 6 -18.50 20.05 10.46
C ILE A 6 -19.69 19.90 11.41
N ALA A 7 -20.48 20.97 11.59
CA ALA A 7 -21.71 21.07 12.41
C ALA A 7 -22.00 19.89 13.37
N SER A 8 -21.69 20.05 14.66
CA SER A 8 -21.99 19.11 15.77
C SER A 8 -21.55 17.63 15.60
N PHE A 9 -20.81 17.27 14.55
CA PHE A 9 -20.35 15.89 14.33
C PHE A 9 -18.82 15.83 14.23
N MET A 10 -18.20 15.01 15.08
CA MET A 10 -16.77 14.73 15.02
C MET A 10 -16.54 13.55 14.07
N ALA A 11 -15.95 13.81 12.92
CA ALA A 11 -15.51 12.77 11.98
C ALA A 11 -14.00 12.52 12.12
N SER A 12 -13.63 11.26 12.36
CA SER A 12 -12.23 10.82 12.32
C SER A 12 -11.90 10.30 10.93
N VAL A 13 -10.91 10.91 10.27
CA VAL A 13 -10.38 10.46 8.98
C VAL A 13 -9.05 9.75 9.18
N SER A 14 -8.90 8.58 8.57
CA SER A 14 -7.61 7.88 8.47
C SER A 14 -7.13 7.89 7.02
N ALA A 15 -5.81 7.89 6.84
CA ALA A 15 -5.18 7.82 5.52
C ALA A 15 -4.33 6.55 5.44
N SER A 16 -4.22 5.99 4.23
CA SER A 16 -3.27 4.91 3.94
C SER A 16 -2.46 5.31 2.73
N VAL A 17 -1.16 5.09 2.77
CA VAL A 17 -0.21 5.65 1.80
C VAL A 17 0.61 4.53 1.18
N GLY A 18 0.78 4.56 -0.15
CA GLY A 18 1.70 3.69 -0.86
C GLY A 18 2.89 4.48 -1.37
N VAL A 19 4.09 3.98 -1.16
CA VAL A 19 5.35 4.64 -1.53
C VAL A 19 6.05 3.85 -2.63
N THR A 20 6.55 4.55 -3.66
CA THR A 20 7.42 3.99 -4.70
C THR A 20 8.65 4.85 -4.92
N ILE A 21 9.75 4.22 -5.35
CA ILE A 21 11.06 4.83 -5.53
C ILE A 21 11.50 4.64 -6.98
N TYR A 22 11.76 5.75 -7.68
CA TYR A 22 12.47 5.71 -8.95
C TYR A 22 13.99 5.65 -8.70
N PRO A 23 14.76 4.87 -9.45
CA PRO A 23 14.36 3.93 -10.51
C PRO A 23 14.07 2.50 -10.02
N ASP A 24 14.21 2.23 -8.71
CA ASP A 24 14.18 0.89 -8.10
C ASP A 24 12.86 0.14 -8.37
N ASP A 25 11.72 0.80 -8.20
CA ASP A 25 10.39 0.20 -8.35
C ASP A 25 9.86 0.26 -9.79
N ALA A 26 10.33 1.21 -10.60
CA ALA A 26 10.05 1.32 -12.03
C ALA A 26 10.80 2.49 -12.69
N ASN A 27 11.01 2.39 -14.00
CA ASN A 27 11.64 3.41 -14.84
C ASN A 27 10.65 4.33 -15.58
N ASN A 28 9.34 4.14 -15.39
CA ASN A 28 8.29 4.92 -16.05
C ASN A 28 7.29 5.44 -15.00
N VAL A 29 6.92 6.72 -15.10
CA VAL A 29 5.97 7.40 -14.22
C VAL A 29 4.63 6.67 -14.13
N SER A 30 4.11 6.18 -15.27
CA SER A 30 2.85 5.42 -15.29
C SER A 30 2.93 4.16 -14.42
N THR A 31 4.07 3.46 -14.48
CA THR A 31 4.30 2.24 -13.71
C THR A 31 4.54 2.55 -12.23
N LEU A 32 5.29 3.61 -11.90
CA LEU A 32 5.48 4.08 -10.52
C LEU A 32 4.16 4.42 -9.84
N LEU A 33 3.25 5.10 -10.55
CA LEU A 33 1.91 5.43 -10.03
C LEU A 33 1.08 4.16 -9.78
N LYS A 34 1.06 3.22 -10.73
CA LYS A 34 0.37 1.93 -10.55
C LYS A 34 0.92 1.17 -9.35
N ASN A 35 2.24 1.17 -9.18
CA ASN A 35 2.93 0.52 -8.07
C ASN A 35 2.59 1.20 -6.72
N ALA A 36 2.55 2.54 -6.68
CA ALA A 36 2.18 3.28 -5.47
C ALA A 36 0.72 3.01 -5.07
N VAL A 37 -0.20 2.98 -6.03
CA VAL A 37 -1.61 2.62 -5.78
C VAL A 37 -1.74 1.19 -5.28
N ARG A 38 -0.96 0.24 -5.84
CA ARG A 38 -0.94 -1.15 -5.36
C ARG A 38 -0.43 -1.25 -3.92
N ALA A 39 0.64 -0.54 -3.59
CA ALA A 39 1.18 -0.49 -2.23
C ALA A 39 0.19 0.17 -1.24
N MET A 40 -0.51 1.22 -1.68
CA MET A 40 -1.57 1.87 -0.92
C MET A 40 -2.73 0.90 -0.66
N TYR A 41 -3.15 0.15 -1.68
CA TYR A 41 -4.25 -0.80 -1.54
C TYR A 41 -3.90 -1.91 -0.54
N GLN A 42 -2.69 -2.46 -0.59
CA GLN A 42 -2.23 -3.39 0.44
C GLN A 42 -2.19 -2.75 1.85
N SER A 43 -1.82 -1.48 1.96
CA SER A 43 -1.87 -0.75 3.24
C SER A 43 -3.31 -0.64 3.77
N LYS A 44 -4.29 -0.45 2.89
CA LYS A 44 -5.72 -0.48 3.26
C LYS A 44 -6.18 -1.87 3.68
N SER A 45 -5.78 -2.92 2.97
CA SER A 45 -6.16 -4.30 3.29
C SER A 45 -5.53 -4.82 4.57
N ALA A 46 -4.35 -4.32 4.94
CA ALA A 46 -3.60 -4.78 6.12
C ALA A 46 -3.99 -4.09 7.44
N GLY A 47 -5.17 -3.46 7.52
CA GLY A 47 -5.66 -2.81 8.75
C GLY A 47 -5.90 -1.30 8.65
N ARG A 48 -5.63 -0.69 7.49
CA ARG A 48 -5.72 0.77 7.25
C ARG A 48 -4.83 1.59 8.20
N ASN A 49 -4.86 2.91 8.08
CA ASN A 49 -4.04 3.84 8.88
C ASN A 49 -2.52 3.58 8.86
N CYS A 50 -2.03 2.93 7.80
CA CYS A 50 -0.64 2.53 7.65
C CYS A 50 -0.10 2.94 6.28
N TRP A 51 1.23 2.88 6.14
CA TRP A 51 1.91 3.06 4.86
C TRP A 51 2.71 1.80 4.51
N ARG A 52 2.87 1.54 3.21
CA ARG A 52 3.74 0.48 2.69
C ARG A 52 4.52 0.97 1.49
N SER A 53 5.77 0.52 1.39
CA SER A 53 6.54 0.62 0.16
C SER A 53 6.12 -0.47 -0.83
N TYR A 54 6.26 -0.21 -2.12
CA TYR A 54 6.04 -1.24 -3.14
C TYR A 54 7.04 -2.40 -3.03
N ALA A 55 8.30 -2.11 -2.71
CA ALA A 55 9.32 -3.13 -2.49
C ALA A 55 8.92 -4.16 -1.41
N ASP A 56 8.36 -3.71 -0.28
CA ASP A 56 7.93 -4.60 0.80
C ASP A 56 6.69 -5.43 0.40
N VAL A 57 5.78 -4.80 -0.34
CA VAL A 57 4.58 -5.41 -0.90
C VAL A 57 4.93 -6.53 -1.89
N CYS A 58 5.90 -6.30 -2.77
CA CYS A 58 6.37 -7.28 -3.74
C CYS A 58 7.13 -8.44 -3.09
N LYS A 59 7.90 -8.19 -2.02
CA LYS A 59 8.58 -9.24 -1.24
C LYS A 59 7.57 -10.18 -0.56
N ALA A 60 6.49 -9.64 0.00
CA ALA A 60 5.44 -10.45 0.63
C ALA A 60 4.71 -11.35 -0.39
N ASP A 61 4.40 -10.82 -1.58
CA ASP A 61 3.73 -11.57 -2.67
C ASP A 61 4.59 -12.72 -3.21
N SER A 62 5.90 -12.49 -3.33
CA SER A 62 6.88 -13.48 -3.80
C SER A 62 7.25 -14.54 -2.74
N GLN A 63 6.91 -14.32 -1.47
CA GLN A 63 7.05 -15.33 -0.42
C GLN A 63 5.82 -16.26 -0.38
N LEU A 64 4.60 -15.75 -0.57
CA LEU A 64 3.38 -16.57 -0.63
C LEU A 64 3.35 -17.56 -1.81
N LYS A 65 3.97 -17.21 -2.95
CA LYS A 65 4.01 -18.10 -4.12
C LYS A 65 4.99 -19.26 -3.98
N ARG A 66 5.93 -19.22 -3.03
CA ARG A 66 6.86 -20.32 -2.77
C ARG A 66 6.23 -21.46 -1.96
N GLU A 67 5.12 -21.22 -1.29
CA GLU A 67 4.45 -22.22 -0.45
C GLU A 67 3.41 -23.07 -1.22
N HIS A 68 3.08 -22.73 -2.47
CA HIS A 68 2.09 -23.45 -3.29
C HIS A 68 2.69 -24.42 -4.34
N HIS A 69 3.97 -24.76 -4.23
CA HIS A 69 4.61 -25.83 -5.03
C HIS A 69 5.18 -26.95 -4.15
N VAL A 70 4.42 -27.37 -3.14
CA VAL A 70 4.61 -28.67 -2.50
C VAL A 70 3.23 -29.32 -2.43
N GLU A 71 3.15 -30.56 -2.95
CA GLU A 71 1.98 -31.44 -3.17
C GLU A 71 1.20 -31.13 -4.47
N ILE A 72 1.11 -32.01 -5.47
CA ILE A 72 1.15 -33.48 -5.56
C ILE A 72 1.99 -33.92 -6.77
#